data_AF-A0A855KP49-F1
#
_entry.id   AF-A0A855KP49-F1
#
_cell.length_a   1.000
_cell.length_b   1.000
_cell.length_c   1.000
_cell.angle_alpha   90.00
_cell.angle_beta   90.00
_cell.angle_gamma   90.00
#
_symmetry.space_group_name_H-M   'P 1'
#
loop_
_entity.id
_entity.type
_entity.pdbx_description
1 polymer ?
#
loop_
_entity_poly.entity_id
_entity_poly.type
_entity_poly.pdbx_seq_one_letter_code
_entity_poly.pdbx_strand_id
1 'polypeptide(L)'
;MNIAHAAHVRREFYKAVRFYFRVVWPIFSILLFLIVLFGLIISYLEGWGPFDGIYFAFVTGLTIGYGDLVPKLAVSRVLAVLLGFNGVLMTAIFAAISIRAIENAVRATDHLE
;
A
#
# COMPACT_ATOMS: atom_id res chain seq x y z
N MET A 1 39.48 -5.10 -4.27
CA MET A 1 38.11 -5.51 -4.66
C MET A 1 37.98 -5.38 -6.18
N ASN A 2 37.72 -6.48 -6.90
CA ASN A 2 37.75 -6.50 -8.37
C ASN A 2 36.48 -5.83 -8.96
N ILE A 3 36.64 -4.95 -9.96
CA ILE A 3 35.55 -4.18 -10.59
C ILE A 3 34.44 -5.12 -11.12
N ALA A 4 34.84 -6.31 -11.60
CA ALA A 4 33.93 -7.35 -12.07
C ALA A 4 33.02 -7.92 -10.96
N HIS A 5 33.53 -8.03 -9.73
CA HIS A 5 32.77 -8.52 -8.58
C HIS A 5 31.72 -7.50 -8.13
N ALA A 6 32.10 -6.21 -8.07
CA ALA A 6 31.17 -5.12 -7.76
C ALA A 6 30.06 -4.96 -8.83
N ALA A 7 30.39 -5.17 -10.11
CA ALA A 7 29.40 -5.13 -11.21
C ALA A 7 28.42 -6.31 -11.14
N HIS A 8 28.87 -7.50 -10.74
CA HIS A 8 28.02 -8.67 -10.56
C HIS A 8 27.03 -8.48 -9.40
N VAL A 9 27.52 -8.07 -8.22
CA VAL A 9 26.69 -7.80 -7.03
C VAL A 9 25.61 -6.75 -7.33
N ARG A 10 25.97 -5.65 -8.00
CA ARG A 10 25.01 -4.61 -8.39
C ARG A 10 23.91 -5.14 -9.32
N ARG A 11 24.25 -6.01 -10.28
CA ARG A 11 23.28 -6.54 -11.25
C ARG A 11 22.28 -7.51 -10.60
N GLU A 12 22.76 -8.35 -9.70
CA GLU A 12 21.88 -9.27 -8.93
C GLU A 12 20.98 -8.50 -7.96
N PHE A 13 21.50 -7.44 -7.32
CA PHE A 13 20.68 -6.53 -6.50
C PHE A 13 19.53 -5.88 -7.30
N TYR A 14 19.82 -5.28 -8.46
CA TYR A 14 18.77 -4.66 -9.28
C TYR A 14 17.74 -5.67 -9.81
N LYS A 15 18.14 -6.90 -10.10
CA LYS A 15 17.20 -7.97 -10.49
C LYS A 15 16.28 -8.34 -9.32
N ALA A 16 16.84 -8.50 -8.11
CA ALA A 16 16.06 -8.80 -6.92
C ALA A 16 15.06 -7.68 -6.61
N VAL A 17 15.52 -6.42 -6.57
CA VAL A 17 14.66 -5.25 -6.35
C VAL A 17 13.56 -5.17 -7.40
N ARG A 18 13.88 -5.36 -8.68
CA ARG A 18 12.89 -5.33 -9.76
C ARG A 18 11.90 -6.49 -9.70
N PHE A 19 12.32 -7.66 -9.24
CA PHE A 19 11.44 -8.80 -9.02
C PHE A 19 10.44 -8.51 -7.89
N TYR A 20 10.92 -8.08 -6.72
CA TYR A 20 10.05 -7.71 -5.59
C TYR A 20 9.09 -6.59 -5.98
N PHE A 21 9.59 -5.53 -6.61
CA PHE A 21 8.74 -4.45 -7.09
C PHE A 21 7.67 -4.94 -8.07
N ARG A 22 8.02 -5.81 -9.03
CA ARG A 22 7.07 -6.34 -10.01
C ARG A 22 5.97 -7.22 -9.38
N VAL A 23 6.26 -7.94 -8.31
CA VAL A 23 5.27 -8.78 -7.61
C VAL A 23 4.37 -7.95 -6.71
N VAL A 24 4.93 -6.96 -6.03
CA VAL A 24 4.21 -6.11 -5.07
C VAL A 24 3.33 -5.08 -5.76
N TRP A 25 3.84 -4.51 -6.86
CA TRP A 25 3.21 -3.38 -7.54
C TRP A 25 1.77 -3.64 -8.00
N PRO A 26 1.42 -4.79 -8.62
CA PRO A 26 0.04 -5.07 -9.04
C PRO A 26 -0.92 -5.14 -7.85
N ILE A 27 -0.54 -5.83 -6.77
CA ILE A 27 -1.38 -5.98 -5.58
C ILE A 27 -1.62 -4.62 -4.94
N PHE A 28 -0.55 -3.84 -4.73
CA PHE A 28 -0.63 -2.51 -4.15
C PHE A 28 -1.47 -1.57 -5.02
N SER A 29 -1.31 -1.64 -6.35
CA SER A 29 -2.07 -0.83 -7.30
C SER A 29 -3.57 -1.15 -7.27
N ILE A 30 -3.94 -2.43 -7.15
CA ILE A 30 -5.35 -2.83 -7.03
C ILE A 30 -5.96 -2.32 -5.73
N LEU A 31 -5.26 -2.45 -4.60
CA LEU A 31 -5.74 -1.95 -3.31
C LEU A 31 -5.89 -0.42 -3.33
N LEU A 32 -4.89 0.29 -3.86
CA LEU A 32 -4.95 1.74 -4.02
C LEU A 32 -6.12 2.17 -4.91
N PHE A 33 -6.35 1.46 -6.01
CA PHE A 33 -7.48 1.70 -6.89
C PHE A 33 -8.81 1.49 -6.17
N LEU A 34 -8.94 0.43 -5.36
CA LEU A 34 -10.15 0.19 -4.57
C LEU A 34 -10.40 1.27 -3.51
N ILE A 35 -9.35 1.80 -2.87
CA ILE A 35 -9.46 2.94 -1.95
C ILE A 35 -10.08 4.15 -2.67
N VAL A 36 -9.52 4.55 -3.81
CA VAL A 36 -10.02 5.69 -4.59
C VAL A 36 -11.44 5.42 -5.10
N LEU A 37 -11.72 4.21 -5.60
CA LEU A 37 -13.03 3.83 -6.12
C LEU A 37 -14.11 3.93 -5.04
N PHE A 38 -13.88 3.36 -3.86
CA PHE A 38 -14.83 3.46 -2.75
C PHE A 38 -15.00 4.89 -2.28
N GLY A 39 -13.91 5.68 -2.22
CA GLY A 39 -13.98 7.11 -1.94
C GLY A 39 -14.91 7.86 -2.86
N LEU A 40 -14.78 7.65 -4.17
CA LEU A 40 -15.61 8.31 -5.18
C LEU A 40 -17.08 7.85 -5.11
N ILE A 41 -17.34 6.56 -4.86
CA ILE A 41 -18.70 6.05 -4.69
C ILE A 41 -19.35 6.68 -3.45
N ILE A 42 -18.65 6.69 -2.31
CA ILE A 42 -19.15 7.30 -1.07
C ILE A 42 -19.39 8.79 -1.26
N SER A 43 -18.46 9.49 -1.94
CA SER A 43 -18.61 10.91 -2.29
C SER A 43 -19.89 11.17 -3.07
N TYR A 44 -20.17 10.35 -4.08
CA TYR A 44 -21.37 10.49 -4.89
C TYR A 44 -22.64 10.22 -4.07
N LEU A 45 -22.63 9.21 -3.20
CA LEU A 45 -23.77 8.88 -2.34
C LEU A 45 -24.06 9.95 -1.28
N GLU A 46 -23.02 10.54 -0.71
CA GLU A 46 -23.14 11.56 0.35
C GLU A 46 -23.23 12.99 -0.20
N GLY A 47 -23.11 13.18 -1.52
CA GLY A 47 -23.13 14.49 -2.16
C GLY A 47 -21.88 15.35 -1.91
N TRP A 48 -20.76 14.73 -1.56
CA TRP A 48 -19.48 15.40 -1.36
C TRP A 48 -18.77 15.68 -2.70
N GLY A 49 -17.86 16.65 -2.71
CA GLY A 49 -16.99 16.87 -3.85
C GLY A 49 -16.05 15.67 -4.06
N PRO A 50 -15.65 15.35 -5.31
CA PRO A 50 -14.84 14.16 -5.60
C PRO A 50 -13.50 14.15 -4.85
N PHE A 51 -12.90 15.32 -4.63
CA PHE A 51 -11.66 15.44 -3.85
C PHE A 51 -11.89 15.15 -2.36
N ASP A 52 -13.03 15.54 -1.80
CA ASP A 52 -13.41 15.21 -0.42
C ASP A 52 -13.60 13.70 -0.26
N GLY A 53 -14.18 13.04 -1.27
CA GLY A 53 -14.26 11.58 -1.34
C GLY A 53 -12.93 10.86 -1.33
N ILE A 54 -11.97 11.33 -2.14
CA ILE A 54 -10.61 10.79 -2.18
C ILE A 54 -9.90 11.03 -0.85
N TYR A 55 -10.02 12.24 -0.31
CA TYR A 55 -9.45 12.60 0.99
C TYR A 55 -10.03 11.72 2.11
N PHE A 56 -11.35 11.57 2.20
CA PHE A 56 -12.02 10.65 3.12
C PHE A 56 -11.51 9.22 2.97
N ALA A 57 -11.31 8.75 1.72
CA ALA A 57 -10.84 7.42 1.45
C ALA A 57 -9.43 7.16 1.97
N PHE A 58 -8.51 8.10 1.78
CA PHE A 58 -7.15 7.98 2.32
C PHE A 58 -7.14 8.13 3.84
N VAL A 59 -7.87 9.09 4.40
CA VAL A 59 -7.95 9.31 5.86
C VAL A 59 -8.51 8.07 6.56
N THR A 60 -9.54 7.45 6.00
CA THR A 60 -10.15 6.23 6.55
C THR A 60 -9.27 5.00 6.28
N GLY A 61 -8.81 4.81 5.04
CA GLY A 61 -8.01 3.65 4.65
C GLY A 61 -6.62 3.60 5.31
N LEU A 62 -5.98 4.75 5.54
CA LEU A 62 -4.74 4.85 6.30
C LEU A 62 -4.99 4.89 7.82
N THR A 63 -6.24 4.68 8.27
CA THR A 63 -6.62 4.63 9.69
C THR A 63 -6.33 5.93 10.48
N ILE A 64 -6.25 7.06 9.78
CA ILE A 64 -6.04 8.38 10.39
C ILE A 64 -7.32 8.85 11.10
N GLY A 65 -8.46 8.81 10.39
CA GLY A 65 -9.79 9.02 10.98
C GLY A 65 -10.05 10.39 11.62
N TYR A 66 -9.73 11.51 10.94
CA TYR A 66 -9.95 12.86 11.48
C TYR A 66 -11.41 13.17 11.86
N GLY A 67 -12.39 12.55 11.19
CA GLY A 67 -13.81 12.68 11.54
C GLY A 67 -14.50 13.96 11.03
N ASP A 68 -13.84 14.70 10.15
CA ASP A 68 -14.38 15.87 9.44
C ASP A 68 -15.41 15.48 8.36
N LEU A 69 -15.19 14.36 7.67
CA LEU A 69 -16.14 13.74 6.75
C LEU A 69 -16.65 12.42 7.32
N VAL A 70 -17.97 12.33 7.53
CA VAL A 70 -18.60 11.16 8.16
C VAL A 70 -19.83 10.73 7.36
N PRO A 71 -19.84 9.52 6.77
CA PRO A 71 -20.97 9.03 6.00
C PRO A 71 -22.26 8.93 6.83
N LYS A 72 -23.35 9.48 6.31
CA LYS A 72 -24.65 9.50 6.98
C LYS A 72 -25.56 8.39 6.48
N LEU A 73 -25.47 7.99 5.21
CA LEU A 73 -26.27 6.92 4.64
C LEU A 73 -25.79 5.55 5.13
N ALA A 74 -26.75 4.64 5.35
CA ALA A 74 -26.45 3.28 5.78
C ALA A 74 -25.53 2.54 4.78
N VAL A 75 -25.79 2.69 3.48
CA VAL A 75 -24.98 2.08 2.42
C VAL A 75 -23.55 2.63 2.45
N SER A 76 -23.38 3.95 2.53
CA SER A 76 -22.06 4.58 2.60
C SER A 76 -21.26 4.16 3.83
N ARG A 77 -21.93 3.93 4.98
CA ARG A 77 -21.27 3.39 6.18
C ARG A 77 -20.75 1.98 5.97
N VAL A 78 -21.52 1.11 5.32
CA VAL A 78 -21.06 -0.25 4.97
C VAL A 78 -19.86 -0.17 4.03
N LEU A 79 -19.91 0.70 3.00
CA LEU A 79 -18.78 0.92 2.10
C LEU A 79 -17.55 1.46 2.83
N ALA A 80 -17.73 2.37 3.80
CA ALA A 80 -16.64 2.90 4.61
C ALA A 80 -15.98 1.82 5.48
N VAL A 81 -16.74 0.86 6.00
CA VAL A 81 -16.18 -0.30 6.71
C VAL A 81 -15.34 -1.17 5.77
N LEU A 82 -15.85 -1.48 4.57
CA LEU A 82 -15.11 -2.25 3.56
C LEU A 82 -13.83 -1.53 3.10
N LEU A 83 -13.90 -0.22 2.93
CA LEU A 83 -12.77 0.67 2.67
C LEU A 83 -11.72 0.60 3.80
N GLY A 84 -12.17 0.64 5.07
CA GLY A 84 -11.28 0.49 6.22
C GLY A 84 -10.54 -0.85 6.22
N PHE A 85 -11.25 -1.96 5.99
CA PHE A 85 -10.61 -3.28 5.83
C PHE A 85 -9.60 -3.30 4.68
N ASN A 86 -9.94 -2.72 3.54
CA ASN A 86 -9.03 -2.63 2.38
C ASN A 86 -7.77 -1.84 2.71
N GLY A 87 -7.90 -0.72 3.41
CA GLY A 87 -6.79 0.12 3.85
C GLY A 87 -5.85 -0.60 4.83
N VAL A 88 -6.40 -1.29 5.82
CA VAL A 88 -5.63 -2.13 6.76
C VAL A 88 -4.88 -3.25 6.03
N LEU A 89 -5.50 -3.89 5.04
CA LEU A 89 -4.82 -4.91 4.22
C LEU A 89 -3.65 -4.31 3.44
N MET A 90 -3.83 -3.12 2.85
CA MET A 90 -2.77 -2.43 2.11
C MET A 90 -1.57 -2.11 3.02
N THR A 91 -1.80 -1.53 4.20
CA THR A 91 -0.72 -1.17 5.13
C THR A 91 -0.04 -2.41 5.70
N ALA A 92 -0.79 -3.47 6.01
CA ALA A 92 -0.24 -4.74 6.48
C ALA A 92 0.68 -5.42 5.46
N ILE A 93 0.27 -5.46 4.19
CA ILE A 93 1.10 -6.02 3.11
C ILE A 93 2.38 -5.21 2.93
N PHE A 94 2.28 -3.88 2.93
CA PHE A 94 3.45 -3.01 2.83
C PHE A 94 4.46 -3.25 3.97
N ALA A 95 3.97 -3.36 5.20
CA ALA A 95 4.80 -3.69 6.36
C ALA A 95 5.45 -5.08 6.24
N ALA A 96 4.68 -6.11 5.86
CA ALA A 96 5.18 -7.47 5.70
C ALA A 96 6.29 -7.58 4.65
N ILE A 97 6.15 -6.89 3.52
CA ILE A 97 7.18 -6.85 2.47
C ILE A 97 8.44 -6.15 2.97
N SER A 98 8.28 -5.03 3.68
CA SER A 98 9.39 -4.27 4.26
C SER A 98 10.20 -5.15 5.23
N ILE A 99 9.50 -5.90 6.10
CA ILE A 99 10.13 -6.84 7.04
C ILE A 99 10.87 -7.94 6.27
N ARG A 100 10.24 -8.57 5.28
CA ARG A 100 10.88 -9.62 4.49
C ARG A 100 12.12 -9.12 3.75
N ALA A 101 12.10 -7.89 3.25
CA ALA A 101 13.25 -7.28 2.60
C ALA A 101 14.42 -7.09 3.57
N ILE A 102 14.13 -6.64 4.80
CA ILE A 102 15.13 -6.49 5.87
C ILE A 102 15.69 -7.84 6.29
N GLU A 103 14.84 -8.85 6.54
CA GLU A 103 15.26 -10.21 6.90
C GLU A 103 16.23 -10.80 5.88
N ASN A 104 15.93 -10.63 4.59
CA ASN A 104 16.78 -11.12 3.51
C ASN A 104 18.12 -10.38 3.45
N ALA A 105 18.15 -9.07 3.76
CA ALA A 105 19.39 -8.29 3.80
C ALA A 105 20.28 -8.69 4.99
N VAL A 106 19.68 -8.93 6.16
CA VAL A 106 20.40 -9.37 7.37
C VAL A 106 21.00 -10.77 7.13
N ARG A 107 20.20 -11.74 6.66
CA ARG A 107 20.68 -13.10 6.37
C ARG A 107 21.82 -13.13 5.35
N ALA A 108 21.78 -12.26 4.34
CA ALA A 108 22.87 -12.17 3.36
C ALA A 108 24.19 -11.68 3.96
N THR A 109 24.14 -10.96 5.09
CA THR A 109 25.31 -10.46 5.81
C THR A 109 25.91 -11.54 6.71
N ASP A 110 25.08 -12.34 7.38
CA ASP A 110 25.52 -13.46 8.24
C ASP A 110 26.32 -14.54 7.48
N HIS A 111 26.11 -14.68 6.17
CA HIS A 111 26.87 -15.62 5.33
C HIS A 111 28.26 -15.12 4.92
N LEU A 112 28.62 -13.87 5.25
CA LEU A 112 29.90 -13.25 4.92
C LEU A 112 30.86 -13.20 6.12
N GLU A 113 30.40 -13.57 7.31
CA GLU A 113 31.22 -13.82 8.51
C GLU A 113 31.58 -15.31 8.64
#